data_AF-A0A814LN32-F1
#
_entry.id   AF-A0A814LN32-F1
#
_cell.length_a   1.000
_cell.length_b   1.000
_cell.length_c   1.000
_cell.angle_alpha   90.00
_cell.angle_beta   90.00
_cell.angle_gamma   90.00
#
_symmetry.space_group_name_H-M   'P 1'
#
loop_
_entity.id
_entity.type
_entity.pdbx_description
1 polymer ?
#
loop_
_entity_poly.entity_id
_entity_poly.type
_entity_poly.pdbx_seq_one_letter_code
_entity_poly.pdbx_strand_id
1 'polypeptide(L)'
;MIEKMKNMKANALKLFRTAIDAVDPYTCVKHYLVFNNNSSHNGKAELHVGNNHITLDHNLYVAAFGKAAIGMCRAIDELCHEHIIKGIASVPVGAIEQAQRKDSYIYIYIYVDRAEHNLPDQAAMNTAQRIQTMISDTMYADDIFLVLISGNIL
;
A
#
# COMPACT_ATOMS: atom_id res chain seq x y z
N MET A 1 6.30 40.51 21.61
CA MET A 1 7.43 39.80 20.95
C MET A 1 7.40 38.29 21.23
N ILE A 2 7.29 37.86 22.49
CA ILE A 2 7.26 36.44 22.90
C ILE A 2 6.09 35.65 22.26
N GLU A 3 4.90 36.23 22.18
CA GLU A 3 3.70 35.58 21.62
C GLU A 3 3.79 35.35 20.10
N LYS A 4 4.34 36.33 19.36
CA LYS A 4 4.68 36.16 17.93
C LYS A 4 5.66 35.01 17.71
N MET A 5 6.67 34.86 18.57
CA MET A 5 7.64 33.74 18.51
C MET A 5 6.99 32.39 18.80
N LYS A 6 6.08 32.30 19.79
CA LYS A 6 5.32 31.07 20.07
C LYS A 6 4.44 30.67 18.89
N ASN A 7 3.75 31.64 18.27
CA ASN A 7 2.92 31.38 17.07
C ASN A 7 3.75 30.94 15.87
N MET A 8 4.95 31.52 15.67
CA MET A 8 5.84 31.11 14.59
C MET A 8 6.34 29.65 14.77
N LYS A 9 6.71 29.26 15.98
CA LYS A 9 7.11 27.88 16.28
C LYS A 9 5.95 26.90 16.07
N ALA A 10 4.75 27.25 16.52
CA ALA A 10 3.56 26.43 16.33
C ALA A 10 3.22 26.26 14.84
N ASN A 11 3.29 27.35 14.05
CA ASN A 11 3.06 27.32 12.62
C ASN A 11 4.10 26.48 11.87
N ALA A 12 5.39 26.61 12.22
CA ALA A 12 6.46 25.82 11.62
C ALA A 12 6.28 24.31 11.91
N LEU A 13 5.93 23.95 13.15
CA LEU A 13 5.64 22.56 13.52
C LEU A 13 4.41 22.03 12.79
N LYS A 14 3.36 22.85 12.62
CA LYS A 14 2.17 22.48 11.85
C LYS A 14 2.54 22.21 10.40
N LEU A 15 3.28 23.11 9.76
CA LEU A 15 3.71 22.95 8.37
C LEU A 15 4.56 21.68 8.18
N PHE A 16 5.51 21.44 9.08
CA PHE A 16 6.35 20.24 9.06
C PHE A 16 5.52 18.95 9.17
N ARG A 17 4.56 18.91 10.10
CA ARG A 17 3.66 17.75 10.26
C ARG A 17 2.80 17.55 9.01
N THR A 18 2.18 18.62 8.51
CA THR A 18 1.38 18.54 7.28
C THR A 18 2.22 18.06 6.09
N ALA A 19 3.49 18.46 5.99
CA ALA A 19 4.39 17.97 4.95
C ALA A 19 4.72 16.47 5.11
N ILE A 20 4.90 15.98 6.34
CA ILE A 20 5.07 14.54 6.63
C ILE A 20 3.80 13.77 6.28
N ASP A 21 2.64 14.24 6.75
CA ASP A 21 1.35 13.58 6.53
C ASP A 21 1.01 13.51 5.03
N ALA A 22 1.38 14.53 4.25
CA ALA A 22 1.16 14.56 2.81
C ALA A 22 1.99 13.54 2.03
N VAL A 23 3.08 13.01 2.60
CA VAL A 23 3.93 11.98 1.99
C VAL A 23 3.83 10.64 2.71
N ASP A 24 2.91 10.52 3.67
CA ASP A 24 2.61 9.25 4.32
C ASP A 24 2.11 8.23 3.27
N PRO A 25 2.70 7.02 3.17
CA PRO A 25 2.37 6.07 2.12
C PRO A 25 0.90 5.66 2.07
N TYR A 26 0.25 5.51 3.23
CA TYR A 26 -1.16 5.17 3.32
C TYR A 26 -2.02 6.31 2.76
N THR A 27 -1.72 7.55 3.19
CA THR A 27 -2.39 8.76 2.73
C THR A 27 -2.21 8.99 1.22
N CYS A 28 -1.00 8.80 0.71
CA CYS A 28 -0.69 8.90 -0.72
C CYS A 28 -1.55 7.93 -1.54
N VAL A 29 -1.61 6.65 -1.16
CA VAL A 29 -2.40 5.66 -1.89
C VAL A 29 -3.88 6.05 -1.91
N LYS A 30 -4.46 6.44 -0.76
CA LYS A 30 -5.87 6.88 -0.71
C LYS A 30 -6.15 8.18 -1.47
N HIS A 31 -5.13 9.01 -1.70
CA HIS A 31 -5.28 10.23 -2.48
C HIS A 31 -5.25 9.96 -3.99
N TYR A 32 -4.37 9.08 -4.45
CA TYR A 32 -4.17 8.80 -5.87
C TYR A 32 -5.07 7.69 -6.42
N LEU A 33 -5.57 6.82 -5.55
CA LEU A 33 -6.49 5.75 -5.91
C LEU A 33 -7.87 6.04 -5.33
N VAL A 34 -8.83 6.29 -6.22
CA VAL A 34 -10.21 6.53 -5.83
C VAL A 34 -11.02 5.28 -6.13
N PHE A 35 -11.58 4.68 -5.07
CA PHE A 35 -12.48 3.55 -5.19
C PHE A 35 -13.92 4.06 -5.34
N ASN A 36 -14.60 3.62 -6.39
CA ASN A 36 -16.00 3.93 -6.63
C ASN A 36 -16.84 2.66 -6.64
N ASN A 37 -17.72 2.52 -5.66
CA ASN A 37 -18.69 1.44 -5.59
C ASN A 37 -20.06 1.96 -6.09
N ASN A 38 -20.21 2.10 -7.40
CA ASN A 38 -21.42 2.65 -8.01
C ASN A 38 -22.58 1.63 -7.93
N SER A 39 -23.37 1.66 -6.86
CA SER A 39 -24.52 0.75 -6.70
C SER A 39 -25.75 1.08 -7.56
N SER A 40 -25.67 2.02 -8.51
CA SER A 40 -26.84 2.48 -9.27
C SER A 40 -26.72 2.18 -10.77
N HIS A 41 -27.55 1.24 -11.21
CA HIS A 41 -28.05 1.00 -12.58
C HIS A 41 -27.16 0.36 -13.66
N ASN A 42 -25.95 -0.09 -13.34
CA ASN A 42 -25.22 -1.21 -14.01
C ASN A 42 -23.82 -1.43 -13.38
N GLY A 43 -23.56 -0.82 -12.22
CA GLY A 43 -22.23 -0.41 -11.79
C GLY A 43 -21.41 -1.53 -11.16
N LYS A 44 -20.36 -1.93 -11.86
CA LYS A 44 -19.24 -2.64 -11.27
C LYS A 44 -18.42 -1.66 -10.44
N ALA A 45 -17.73 -2.18 -9.43
CA ALA A 45 -16.78 -1.37 -8.67
C ALA A 45 -15.63 -0.92 -9.58
N GLU A 46 -15.09 0.27 -9.35
CA GLU A 46 -13.99 0.81 -10.14
C GLU A 46 -12.89 1.37 -9.25
N LEU A 47 -11.64 1.13 -9.65
CA LEU A 47 -10.46 1.78 -9.13
C LEU A 47 -9.99 2.83 -10.14
N HIS A 48 -9.99 4.10 -9.74
CA HIS A 48 -9.55 5.20 -10.60
C HIS A 48 -8.11 5.54 -10.28
N VAL A 49 -7.26 5.56 -11.31
CA VAL A 49 -5.82 5.88 -11.23
C VAL A 49 -5.54 7.03 -12.19
N GLY A 50 -5.60 8.26 -11.68
CA GLY A 50 -5.61 9.45 -12.52
C GLY A 50 -6.83 9.44 -13.45
N ASN A 51 -6.59 9.36 -14.76
CA ASN A 51 -7.65 9.29 -15.77
C ASN A 51 -8.02 7.85 -16.20
N ASN A 52 -7.34 6.84 -15.63
CA ASN A 52 -7.64 5.44 -15.94
C ASN A 52 -8.71 4.93 -14.98
N HIS A 53 -9.69 4.22 -15.53
CA HIS A 53 -10.76 3.58 -14.77
C HIS A 53 -10.59 2.06 -14.93
N ILE A 54 -10.36 1.37 -13.83
CA ILE A 54 -10.11 -0.06 -13.80
C ILE A 54 -11.29 -0.74 -13.12
N THR A 55 -12.02 -1.58 -13.83
CA THR A 55 -13.14 -2.32 -13.27
C THR A 55 -12.66 -3.42 -12.33
N LEU A 56 -13.17 -3.41 -11.10
CA LEU A 56 -12.92 -4.41 -10.07
C LEU A 56 -14.09 -5.39 -9.98
N ASP A 57 -13.78 -6.68 -10.02
CA ASP A 57 -14.76 -7.78 -10.02
C ASP A 57 -14.15 -9.04 -9.41
N HIS A 58 -13.57 -8.91 -8.21
CA HIS A 58 -12.88 -10.02 -7.53
C HIS A 58 -11.74 -10.59 -8.38
N ASN A 59 -10.96 -9.69 -8.98
CA ASN A 59 -9.93 -9.95 -9.98
C ASN A 59 -8.60 -9.22 -9.65
N LEU A 60 -8.40 -8.77 -8.40
CA LEU A 60 -7.24 -7.96 -8.01
C LEU A 60 -6.16 -8.80 -7.30
N TYR A 61 -4.96 -8.82 -7.88
CA TYR A 61 -3.75 -9.37 -7.29
C TYR A 61 -2.81 -8.24 -6.88
N VAL A 62 -2.18 -8.36 -5.72
CA VAL A 62 -1.31 -7.31 -5.16
C VAL A 62 0.10 -7.85 -4.94
N ALA A 63 1.10 -7.15 -5.48
CA ALA A 63 2.48 -7.29 -5.06
C ALA A 63 2.95 -6.00 -4.42
N ALA A 64 3.66 -6.07 -3.29
CA ALA A 64 4.20 -4.88 -2.64
C ALA A 64 5.64 -5.09 -2.18
N PHE A 65 6.48 -4.07 -2.33
CA PHE A 65 7.86 -4.16 -1.83
C PHE A 65 8.46 -2.81 -1.45
N GLY A 66 9.40 -2.87 -0.51
CA GLY A 66 10.13 -1.73 0.04
C GLY A 66 9.61 -1.27 1.41
N LYS A 67 10.25 -0.24 1.98
CA LYS A 67 10.07 0.15 3.39
C LYS A 67 8.67 0.66 3.72
N ALA A 68 8.01 1.29 2.75
CA ALA A 68 6.69 1.88 2.91
C ALA A 68 5.56 0.94 2.44
N ALA A 69 5.90 -0.27 1.98
CA ALA A 69 4.94 -1.24 1.45
C ALA A 69 3.80 -1.52 2.42
N ILE A 70 4.08 -1.67 3.72
CA ILE A 70 3.06 -1.89 4.76
C ILE A 70 1.96 -0.81 4.75
N GLY A 71 2.33 0.48 4.71
CA GLY A 71 1.35 1.56 4.67
C GLY A 71 0.51 1.56 3.40
N MET A 72 1.14 1.28 2.24
CA MET A 72 0.45 1.19 0.96
C MET A 72 -0.50 -0.01 0.91
N CYS A 73 -0.05 -1.16 1.39
CA CYS A 73 -0.83 -2.39 1.51
C CYS A 73 -2.10 -2.18 2.32
N ARG A 74 -2.02 -1.43 3.43
CA ARG A 74 -3.17 -1.14 4.28
C ARG A 74 -4.20 -0.32 3.53
N ALA A 75 -3.76 0.70 2.81
CA ALA A 75 -4.67 1.52 2.03
C ALA A 75 -5.38 0.71 0.94
N ILE A 76 -4.68 -0.19 0.25
CA ILE A 76 -5.30 -1.08 -0.75
C ILE A 76 -6.26 -2.07 -0.11
N ASP A 77 -5.87 -2.70 1.01
CA ASP A 77 -6.75 -3.63 1.70
C ASP A 77 -8.04 -2.93 2.15
N GLU A 78 -7.96 -1.72 2.72
CA GLU A 78 -9.16 -0.95 3.10
C GLU A 78 -10.01 -0.49 1.89
N LEU A 79 -9.38 -0.12 0.78
CA LEU A 79 -10.09 0.40 -0.40
C LEU A 79 -10.75 -0.69 -1.25
N CYS A 80 -10.08 -1.83 -1.39
CA CYS A 80 -10.41 -2.84 -2.41
C CYS A 80 -10.61 -4.24 -1.81
N HIS A 81 -10.79 -4.37 -0.49
CA HIS A 81 -10.82 -5.64 0.25
C HIS A 81 -11.59 -6.75 -0.48
N GLU A 82 -12.83 -6.46 -0.90
CA GLU A 82 -13.74 -7.42 -1.51
C GLU A 82 -13.33 -7.87 -2.91
N HIS A 83 -12.36 -7.20 -3.53
CA HIS A 83 -11.89 -7.51 -4.88
C HIS A 83 -10.50 -8.15 -4.91
N ILE A 84 -9.78 -8.19 -3.78
CA ILE A 84 -8.45 -8.78 -3.67
C ILE A 84 -8.58 -10.31 -3.66
N ILE A 85 -8.03 -10.97 -4.67
CA ILE A 85 -7.87 -12.44 -4.70
C ILE A 85 -6.68 -12.84 -3.82
N LYS A 86 -5.53 -12.20 -4.01
CA LYS A 86 -4.29 -12.54 -3.31
C LYS A 86 -3.28 -11.40 -3.30
N GLY A 87 -2.57 -11.27 -2.19
CA GLY A 87 -1.49 -10.31 -2.01
C GLY A 87 -0.18 -10.96 -1.53
N ILE A 88 0.96 -10.41 -1.95
CA ILE A 88 2.27 -10.81 -1.43
C ILE A 88 3.11 -9.55 -1.25
N ALA A 89 3.73 -9.38 -0.08
CA ALA A 89 4.63 -8.26 0.17
C ALA A 89 6.01 -8.70 0.65
N SER A 90 7.04 -8.00 0.21
CA SER A 90 8.40 -8.08 0.76
C SER A 90 8.68 -6.81 1.55
N VAL A 91 8.88 -6.92 2.85
CA VAL A 91 9.10 -5.74 3.71
C VAL A 91 10.27 -5.97 4.67
N PRO A 92 10.85 -4.90 5.23
CA PRO A 92 11.93 -5.04 6.21
C PRO A 92 11.49 -5.77 7.49
N VAL A 93 12.41 -6.53 8.08
CA VAL A 93 12.24 -7.12 9.41
C VAL A 93 11.79 -6.05 10.42
N GLY A 94 10.76 -6.33 11.22
CA GLY A 94 10.25 -5.41 12.24
C GLY A 94 9.16 -4.44 11.76
N ALA A 95 8.90 -4.34 10.45
CA ALA A 95 7.95 -3.36 9.91
C ALA A 95 6.49 -3.68 10.29
N ILE A 96 6.13 -4.97 10.34
CA ILE A 96 4.79 -5.40 10.76
C ILE A 96 4.57 -5.08 12.24
N GLU A 97 5.54 -5.39 13.11
CA GLU A 97 5.45 -5.14 14.54
C GLU A 97 5.32 -3.64 14.83
N GLN A 98 6.02 -2.80 14.06
CA GLN A 98 5.89 -1.34 14.15
C GLN A 98 4.52 -0.83 13.71
N ALA A 99 3.93 -1.43 12.66
CA ALA A 99 2.62 -1.05 12.17
C ALA A 99 1.47 -1.54 13.06
N GLN A 100 1.56 -2.76 13.58
CA GLN A 100 0.57 -3.31 14.52
C GLN A 100 0.51 -2.53 15.83
N ARG A 101 1.65 -2.03 16.33
CA ARG A 101 1.70 -1.14 17.50
C ARG A 101 0.97 0.18 17.31
N LYS A 102 0.77 0.62 16.06
CA LYS A 102 0.09 1.88 15.74
C LYS A 102 -1.39 1.71 15.44
N ASP A 103 -1.81 0.63 14.79
CA ASP A 103 -3.15 0.59 14.17
C ASP A 103 -3.90 -0.76 14.19
N SER A 104 -3.46 -1.78 14.95
CA SER A 104 -4.20 -3.06 15.12
C SER A 104 -4.71 -3.71 13.81
N TYR A 105 -4.04 -3.49 12.69
CA TYR A 105 -4.49 -3.93 11.37
C TYR A 105 -3.86 -5.28 11.01
N ILE A 106 -4.68 -6.26 10.61
CA ILE A 106 -4.25 -7.59 10.17
C ILE A 106 -4.36 -7.62 8.65
N TYR A 107 -3.23 -7.75 7.95
CA TYR A 107 -3.25 -7.99 6.50
C TYR A 107 -3.76 -9.41 6.25
N ILE A 108 -5.01 -9.54 5.79
CA ILE A 108 -5.64 -10.85 5.62
C ILE A 108 -5.04 -11.60 4.42
N TYR A 109 -4.57 -10.88 3.40
CA TYR A 109 -4.16 -11.47 2.13
C TYR A 109 -2.72 -11.23 1.73
N ILE A 110 -1.87 -10.62 2.58
CA ILE A 110 -0.51 -10.23 2.20
C ILE A 110 0.50 -11.05 2.99
N TYR A 111 1.10 -12.06 2.34
CA TYR A 111 2.23 -12.79 2.91
C TYR A 111 3.44 -11.86 2.98
N VAL A 112 3.97 -11.65 4.17
CA VAL A 112 5.11 -10.75 4.39
C VAL A 112 6.36 -11.56 4.69
N ASP A 113 7.29 -11.62 3.72
CA ASP A 113 8.61 -12.19 3.96
C ASP A 113 9.59 -11.11 4.43
N ARG A 114 10.57 -11.54 5.23
CA ARG A 114 11.42 -10.67 6.04
C ARG A 114 12.81 -10.60 5.42
N ALA A 115 13.10 -9.55 4.66
CA ALA A 115 14.46 -9.32 4.17
C ALA A 115 15.29 -8.53 5.20
N GLU A 116 16.50 -9.01 5.50
CA GLU A 116 17.43 -8.30 6.39
C GLU A 116 17.92 -7.02 5.69
N HIS A 117 17.69 -5.87 6.32
CA HIS A 117 18.06 -4.55 5.79
C HIS A 117 17.56 -4.22 4.37
N ASN A 118 16.53 -4.93 3.87
CA ASN A 118 16.01 -4.71 2.51
C ASN A 118 17.09 -4.92 1.42
N LEU A 119 18.07 -5.78 1.73
CA LEU A 119 19.09 -6.27 0.81
C LEU A 119 18.59 -7.53 0.09
N PRO A 120 19.13 -7.86 -1.10
CA PRO A 120 18.86 -9.14 -1.73
C PRO A 120 19.35 -10.28 -0.84
N ASP A 121 18.43 -11.02 -0.25
CA ASP A 121 18.68 -12.22 0.54
C ASP A 121 17.76 -13.37 0.10
N GLN A 122 17.85 -14.50 0.80
CA GLN A 122 17.02 -15.66 0.47
C GLN A 122 15.53 -15.39 0.68
N ALA A 123 15.16 -14.57 1.67
CA ALA A 123 13.76 -14.21 1.93
C ALA A 123 13.19 -13.33 0.81
N ALA A 124 13.96 -12.33 0.35
CA ALA A 124 13.62 -11.51 -0.80
C ALA A 124 13.45 -12.36 -2.07
N MET A 125 14.38 -13.31 -2.31
CA MET A 125 14.29 -14.24 -3.44
C MET A 125 13.04 -15.12 -3.35
N ASN A 126 12.78 -15.71 -2.18
CA ASN A 126 11.60 -16.55 -1.97
C ASN A 126 10.30 -15.75 -2.18
N THR A 127 10.25 -14.48 -1.75
CA THR A 127 9.10 -13.61 -1.99
C THR A 127 8.90 -13.35 -3.47
N ALA A 128 9.98 -13.02 -4.19
CA ALA A 128 9.94 -12.78 -5.62
C ALA A 128 9.45 -14.02 -6.37
N GLN A 129 9.92 -15.21 -5.99
CA GLN A 129 9.43 -16.48 -6.53
C GLN A 129 7.95 -16.69 -6.24
N ARG A 130 7.48 -16.42 -5.02
CA ARG A 130 6.04 -16.52 -4.68
C ARG A 130 5.18 -15.56 -5.50
N ILE A 131 5.65 -14.33 -5.75
CA ILE A 131 4.97 -13.37 -6.63
C ILE A 131 4.94 -13.91 -8.06
N GLN A 132 6.06 -14.42 -8.56
CA GLN A 132 6.13 -15.03 -9.89
C GLN A 132 5.13 -16.19 -10.02
N THR A 133 5.13 -17.14 -9.08
CA THR A 133 4.21 -18.29 -9.06
C THR A 133 2.75 -17.83 -8.99
N MET A 134 2.44 -16.80 -8.20
CA MET A 134 1.09 -16.24 -8.15
C MET A 134 0.63 -15.75 -9.52
N ILE A 135 1.49 -15.01 -10.23
CA ILE A 135 1.17 -14.49 -11.56
C ILE A 135 1.08 -15.62 -12.58
N SER A 136 2.05 -16.55 -12.61
CA SER A 136 2.12 -17.59 -13.64
C SER A 136 1.02 -18.64 -13.51
N ASP A 137 0.62 -18.97 -12.29
CA ASP A 137 -0.21 -20.15 -12.05
C ASP A 137 -1.68 -19.81 -11.79
N THR A 138 -1.99 -18.56 -11.46
CA THR A 138 -3.34 -18.20 -10.97
C THR A 138 -4.02 -17.05 -11.71
N MET A 139 -3.27 -16.19 -12.40
CA MET A 139 -3.85 -15.03 -13.07
C MET A 139 -4.35 -15.36 -14.48
N TYR A 140 -5.47 -14.74 -14.85
CA TYR A 140 -6.08 -14.73 -16.17
C TYR A 140 -5.93 -13.36 -16.84
N ALA A 141 -6.30 -13.27 -18.13
CA ALA A 141 -6.09 -12.07 -18.95
C ALA A 141 -6.83 -10.82 -18.43
N ASP A 142 -7.98 -11.00 -17.77
CA ASP A 142 -8.83 -9.93 -17.25
C ASP A 142 -8.53 -9.58 -15.78
N ASP A 143 -7.53 -10.26 -15.19
CA ASP A 143 -7.08 -9.97 -13.83
C ASP A 143 -6.18 -8.74 -13.79
N ILE A 144 -6.20 -8.06 -12.65
CA ILE A 144 -5.43 -6.85 -12.40
C ILE A 144 -4.27 -7.21 -11.50
N PHE A 145 -3.06 -6.87 -11.92
CA PHE A 145 -1.87 -6.96 -11.09
C PHE A 145 -1.44 -5.57 -10.62
N LEU A 146 -1.74 -5.25 -9.37
CA LEU A 146 -1.33 -4.00 -8.74
C LEU A 146 0.01 -4.17 -8.04
N VAL A 147 0.99 -3.36 -8.46
CA VAL A 147 2.34 -3.36 -7.89
C VAL A 147 2.58 -2.09 -7.08
N LEU A 148 2.82 -2.25 -5.78
CA LEU A 148 3.11 -1.17 -4.83
C LEU A 148 4.62 -1.11 -4.56
N ILE A 149 5.27 -0.05 -5.03
CA ILE A 149 6.73 0.08 -4.96
C ILE A 149 7.10 1.27 -4.09
N SER A 150 8.01 1.04 -3.14
CA SER A 150 8.66 2.11 -2.39
C SER A 150 10.18 1.96 -2.41
N GLY A 151 10.87 3.06 -2.13
CA GLY A 151 12.33 3.10 -2.19
C GLY A 151 13.02 2.15 -1.22
N ASN A 152 14.22 1.73 -1.64
CA ASN A 152 15.19 1.01 -0.83
C ASN A 152 16.26 2.00 -0.33
N ILE A 153 16.96 1.69 0.77
CA ILE A 153 18.24 2.37 1.04
C ILE A 153 19.29 1.62 0.23
N LEU A 154 20.05 2.36 -0.58
CA LEU A 154 21.37 1.97 -1.06
C LEU A 154 22.39 2.30 0.02
#